data_AF-K1TTZ5-F1
#
_entry.id   AF-K1TTZ5-F1
#
_cell.length_a   1.000
_cell.length_b   1.000
_cell.length_c   1.000
_cell.angle_alpha   90.00
_cell.angle_beta   90.00
_cell.angle_gamma   90.00
#
_symmetry.space_group_name_H-M   'P 1'
#
loop_
_entity.id
_entity.type
_entity.pdbx_description
1 polymer ?
#
loop_
_entity_poly.entity_id
_entity_poly.type
_entity_poly.pdbx_seq_one_letter_code
_entity_poly.pdbx_strand_id
1 'polypeptide(L)' 'MYEKYLLQLEEAGKIRNLKERSINCYKNYVSYFLNYMEKHPEELTCQDVRDFLLAKKD' A
#
# COMPACT_ATOMS: atom_id res chain seq x y z
N MET A 1 6.87 11.26 1.36
CA MET A 1 7.48 10.22 2.21
C MET A 1 7.46 8.85 1.54
N TYR A 2 6.30 8.34 1.08
CA TYR A 2 6.19 6.98 0.52
C TYR A 2 6.39 6.84 -1.00
N GLU A 3 6.81 7.91 -1.69
CA GLU A 3 6.86 7.96 -3.16
C GLU A 3 7.73 6.86 -3.77
N LYS A 4 8.91 6.60 -3.18
CA LYS A 4 9.79 5.49 -3.57
C LYS A 4 9.07 4.14 -3.56
N TYR A 5 8.25 3.87 -2.53
CA TYR A 5 7.53 2.61 -2.38
C TYR A 5 6.38 2.47 -3.39
N LEU A 6 5.68 3.57 -3.65
CA LEU A 6 4.60 3.59 -4.63
C LEU A 6 5.14 3.44 -6.07
N LEU A 7 6.34 3.96 -6.36
CA LEU A 7 7.02 3.75 -7.63
C LEU A 7 7.42 2.29 -7.83
N GLN A 8 8.02 1.65 -6.82
CA GLN A 8 8.37 0.22 -6.87
C GLN A 8 7.13 -0.67 -7.10
N LEU A 9 6.00 -0.33 -6.47
CA LEU A 9 4.73 -1.02 -6.68
C LEU A 9 4.22 -0.84 -8.12
N GLU A 10 4.35 0.36 -8.68
CA GLU A 10 3.99 0.63 -10.07
C GLU A 10 4.85 -0.16 -11.06
N GLU A 11 6.17 -0.16 -10.87
CA GLU A 11 7.12 -0.90 -11.70
C GLU A 11 6.85 -2.40 -11.64
N ALA A 12 6.68 -2.96 -10.44
CA ALA A 12 6.33 -4.37 -10.26
C ALA A 12 4.99 -4.73 -10.94
N GLY A 13 4.01 -3.82 -10.89
CA GLY A 13 2.73 -3.98 -11.57
C GLY A 13 2.88 -4.03 -13.09
N LYS A 14 3.70 -3.15 -13.67
CA LYS A 14 3.99 -3.11 -15.11
C LYS A 14 4.74 -4.37 -15.56
N ILE A 15 5.75 -4.82 -14.82
CA ILE A 15 6.52 -6.06 -15.12
C ILE A 15 5.59 -7.28 -15.15
N ARG A 16 4.57 -7.31 -14.27
CA ARG A 16 3.57 -8.39 -14.21
C ARG A 16 2.43 -8.24 -15.22
N ASN A 17 2.49 -7.24 -16.11
CA ASN A 17 1.44 -6.91 -17.08
C ASN A 17 0.05 -6.72 -16.44
N LEU A 18 0.01 -6.10 -15.25
CA LEU A 18 -1.25 -5.72 -14.63
C LEU A 18 -1.87 -4.55 -15.40
N LYS A 19 -3.21 -4.53 -15.46
CA LYS A 19 -3.93 -3.37 -16.01
C LYS A 19 -3.59 -2.12 -15.20
N GLU A 20 -3.43 -0.99 -15.89
CA GLU A 20 -3.14 0.30 -15.27
C GLU A 20 -4.14 0.64 -14.14
N ARG A 21 -5.44 0.37 -14.37
CA ARG A 21 -6.48 0.53 -13.35
C ARG A 21 -6.18 -0.26 -12.07
N SER A 22 -5.70 -1.50 -12.19
CA SER A 22 -5.35 -2.33 -11.04
C SER A 22 -4.15 -1.77 -10.29
N ILE A 23 -3.13 -1.31 -11.02
CA ILE A 23 -1.94 -0.67 -10.44
C ILE A 23 -2.35 0.60 -9.67
N ASN A 24 -3.20 1.44 -10.26
CA ASN A 24 -3.72 2.65 -9.62
C ASN A 24 -4.55 2.31 -8.36
N CYS A 25 -5.40 1.28 -8.41
CA CYS A 25 -6.11 0.80 -7.22
C CYS A 25 -5.16 0.37 -6.10
N TYR A 26 -4.10 -0.38 -6.43
CA TYR A 26 -3.09 -0.77 -5.44
C TYR A 26 -2.34 0.42 -4.86
N LYS A 27 -1.87 1.35 -5.70
CA LYS A 27 -1.19 2.58 -5.23
C LYS A 27 -2.08 3.37 -4.28
N ASN A 28 -3.35 3.55 -4.63
CA ASN A 28 -4.30 4.29 -3.80
C ASN A 28 -4.54 3.60 -2.45
N TYR A 29 -4.75 2.28 -2.46
CA TYR A 29 -5.01 1.54 -1.24
C TYR A 29 -3.79 1.50 -0.31
N VAL A 30 -2.60 1.25 -0.86
CA VAL A 30 -1.35 1.24 -0.10
C VAL A 30 -1.03 2.65 0.43
N SER A 31 -1.20 3.69 -0.39
CA SER A 31 -1.04 5.08 0.07
C SER A 31 -1.96 5.40 1.24
N TYR A 32 -3.23 5.00 1.16
CA TYR A 32 -4.19 5.18 2.24
C TYR A 32 -3.76 4.45 3.52
N PHE A 33 -3.35 3.18 3.42
CA PHE A 33 -2.85 2.40 4.55
C PHE A 33 -1.61 3.04 5.19
N LEU A 34 -0.62 3.44 4.40
CA LEU A 34 0.61 4.05 4.90
C LEU A 34 0.35 5.40 5.58
N ASN A 35 -0.58 6.19 5.05
CA ASN A 35 -1.00 7.44 5.69
C ASN A 35 -1.80 7.19 6.98
N TYR A 36 -2.58 6.12 7.07
CA TYR A 36 -3.32 5.75 8.28
C TYR A 36 -2.38 5.31 9.40
N MET A 37 -1.35 4.52 9.07
CA MET A 37 -0.43 3.98 10.08
C MET A 37 0.56 5.01 10.62
N GLU A 38 0.87 6.06 9.84
CA GLU A 38 1.89 7.07 10.18
C GLU A 38 3.26 6.49 10.58
N LYS A 39 3.62 5.34 9.99
CA LYS A 39 4.88 4.61 10.24
C LYS A 39 5.73 4.51 8.99
N HIS A 40 7.04 4.40 9.19
CA HIS A 40 7.94 4.05 8.11
C HIS A 40 7.62 2.62 7.59
N PRO A 41 7.65 2.37 6.26
CA PRO A 41 7.31 1.05 5.74
C PRO A 41 8.20 -0.08 6.27
N GLU A 42 9.43 0.23 6.63
CA GLU A 42 10.40 -0.68 7.24
C GLU A 42 10.03 -1.11 8.67
N GLU A 43 9.18 -0.34 9.35
CA GLU A 43 8.73 -0.58 10.73
C GLU A 43 7.35 -1.26 10.78
N LEU A 44 6.71 -1.46 9.63
CA LEU A 44 5.39 -2.08 9.56
C LEU A 44 5.46 -3.57 9.89
N THR A 45 4.53 -3.98 10.74
CA THR A 45 4.38 -5.37 11.16
C THR A 45 3.11 -5.99 10.58
N CYS A 46 3.01 -7.32 10.65
CA CYS A 46 1.76 -8.01 10.30
C CYS A 46 0.59 -7.62 11.24
N GLN A 47 0.90 -7.23 12.49
CA GLN A 47 -0.11 -6.78 13.45
C GLN A 47 -0.72 -5.44 13.02
N ASP A 48 0.09 -4.50 12.53
CA ASP A 48 -0.38 -3.21 12.01
C ASP A 48 -1.38 -3.39 10.87
N VAL A 49 -1.09 -4.31 9.94
CA VAL A 49 -2.01 -4.64 8.84
C VAL A 49 -3.32 -5.22 9.39
N ARG A 50 -3.24 -6.12 10.37
CA ARG A 50 -4.43 -6.72 10.99
C ARG A 50 -5.30 -5.67 11.67
N ASP A 51 -4.70 -4.78 12.44
CA ASP A 51 -5.42 -3.75 13.20
C ASP A 51 -6.09 -2.75 12.26
N PHE A 52 -5.40 -2.34 11.19
CA PHE A 52 -5.99 -1.52 10.12
C PHE A 52 -7.20 -2.19 9.45
N LEU A 53 -7.10 -3.48 9.11
CA LEU A 53 -8.20 -4.21 8.47
C LEU A 53 -9.40 -4.38 9.40
N LEU A 54 -9.18 -4.51 10.71
CA LEU A 54 -10.25 -4.60 11.70
C LEU A 54 -10.90 -3.26 11.98
N ALA A 55 -10.13 -2.16 12.03
CA ALA A 55 -10.67 -0.81 12.19
C ALA A 55 -11.63 -0.41 11.06
N LYS A 56 -11.51 -1.02 9.87
CA LYS A 56 -12.43 -0.82 8.75
C LYS A 56 -13.71 -1.67 8.78
N LYS A 57 -13.84 -2.59 9.74
CA LYS A 57 -14.96 -3.52 9.82
C LYS A 57 -16.17 -2.95 10.58
N ASP A 58 -15.95 -1.90 11.38
CA ASP A 58 -16.99 -1.13 12.08
C ASP A 58 -17.46 0.06 11.23
#